data_AF-F9RSH1-F1
#
_entry.id   AF-F9RSH1-F1
#
_cell.length_a   1.000
_cell.length_b   1.000
_cell.length_c   1.000
_cell.angle_alpha   90.00
_cell.angle_beta   90.00
_cell.angle_gamma   90.00
#
_symmetry.space_group_name_H-M   'P 1'
#
loop_
_entity.id
_entity.type
_entity.pdbx_description
1 polymer ?
#
loop_
_entity_poly.entity_id
_entity_poly.type
_entity_poly.pdbx_seq_one_letter_code
_entity_poly.pdbx_strand_id
1 'polypeptide(L)' 'MKKYTSLRVSEEKKIKLERAAIEISYATGRQIKWTDVANHLFDQYLSEAKKDMKESLTGK' A
#
# COMPACT_ATOMS: atom_id res chain seq x y z
N MET A 1 22.92 1.28 -5.01
CA MET A 1 22.37 1.04 -3.66
C MET A 1 21.00 1.70 -3.57
N LYS A 2 19.94 0.96 -3.20
CA LYS A 2 18.60 1.56 -3.02
C LYS A 2 18.60 2.38 -1.71
N LYS A 3 18.07 3.60 -1.77
CA LYS A 3 17.90 4.47 -0.59
C LYS A 3 16.51 4.24 -0.02
N TYR A 4 16.42 4.01 1.29
CA TYR A 4 15.17 3.79 2.00
C TYR A 4 14.85 4.98 2.91
N THR A 5 13.56 5.22 3.14
CA THR A 5 13.06 6.27 4.03
C THR A 5 11.85 5.77 4.81
N SER A 6 11.43 6.53 5.82
CA SER A 6 10.31 6.18 6.69
C SER A 6 9.02 6.87 6.24
N LEU A 7 7.91 6.14 6.27
CA LEU A 7 6.55 6.67 6.08
C LEU A 7 5.76 6.49 7.37
N ARG A 8 5.00 7.51 7.79
CA ARG A 8 4.06 7.38 8.91
C ARG A 8 2.83 6.62 8.44
N VAL A 9 2.58 5.48 9.07
CA VAL A 9 1.41 4.63 8.83
C VAL A 9 0.72 4.44 10.18
N SER A 10 -0.60 4.68 10.24
CA SER A 10 -1.36 4.41 11.46
C SER A 10 -1.44 2.91 11.71
N GLU A 11 -1.60 2.52 12.97
CA GLU A 11 -1.75 1.11 13.37
C GLU A 11 -2.90 0.43 12.59
N GLU A 12 -4.05 1.08 12.46
CA GLU A 12 -5.18 0.55 11.72
C GLU A 12 -4.85 0.27 10.24
N LYS A 13 -4.10 1.17 9.58
CA LYS A 13 -3.67 0.97 8.19
C LYS A 13 -2.68 -0.19 8.08
N LYS A 14 -1.77 -0.33 9.06
CA LYS A 14 -0.83 -1.46 9.13
C LYS A 14 -1.59 -2.79 9.27
N ILE A 15 -2.58 -2.86 10.16
CA ILE A 15 -3.41 -4.06 10.35
C ILE A 15 -4.14 -4.44 9.05
N LYS A 16 -4.68 -3.47 8.31
CA LYS A 16 -5.31 -3.74 7.00
C LYS A 16 -4.33 -4.34 6.00
N LEU A 17 -3.11 -3.79 5.92
CA LEU A 17 -2.05 -4.32 5.04
C LEU A 17 -1.57 -5.70 5.48
N GLU A 18 -1.49 -5.96 6.79
CA GLU A 18 -1.13 -7.28 7.34
C GLU A 18 -2.17 -8.34 7.00
N ARG A 19 -3.47 -8.02 7.13
CA ARG A 19 -4.55 -8.93 6.73
C ARG A 19 -4.51 -9.26 5.24
N ALA A 20 -4.32 -8.25 4.40
CA ALA A 20 -4.15 -8.44 2.96
C ALA A 20 -2.94 -9.33 2.66
N ALA A 21 -1.81 -9.11 3.33
CA ALA A 21 -0.61 -9.94 3.16
C ALA A 21 -0.86 -11.40 3.59
N ILE A 22 -1.58 -11.64 4.69
CA ILE A 22 -1.97 -12.99 5.14
C ILE A 22 -2.85 -13.68 4.09
N GLU A 23 -3.86 -12.98 3.58
CA GLU A 23 -4.78 -13.52 2.57
C GLU A 23 -4.05 -13.92 1.29
N ILE A 24 -3.20 -13.02 0.76
CA ILE A 24 -2.37 -13.30 -0.43
C ILE A 24 -1.42 -14.46 -0.13
N SER A 25 -0.84 -14.52 1.07
CA SER A 25 0.07 -15.60 1.43
C SER A 25 -0.61 -16.96 1.43
N TYR A 26 -1.82 -17.01 1.99
CA TYR A 26 -2.64 -18.21 2.01
C TYR A 26 -3.05 -18.64 0.59
N ALA A 27 -3.51 -17.70 -0.24
CA ALA A 27 -3.97 -18.00 -1.59
C ALA A 27 -2.83 -18.42 -2.55
N THR A 28 -1.61 -17.91 -2.33
CA THR A 28 -0.47 -18.13 -3.25
C THR A 28 0.55 -19.14 -2.75
N GLY A 29 0.48 -19.55 -1.48
CA GLY A 29 1.48 -20.39 -0.83
C GLY A 29 2.84 -19.70 -0.62
N ARG A 30 2.93 -18.37 -0.81
CA ARG A 30 4.15 -17.58 -0.66
C ARG A 30 4.05 -16.68 0.55
N GLN A 31 5.12 -16.53 1.31
CA GLN A 31 5.13 -15.60 2.44
C GLN A 31 5.23 -14.15 1.95
N ILE A 32 4.17 -13.36 2.14
CA ILE A 32 4.09 -11.94 1.80
C ILE A 32 4.14 -11.08 3.07
N LYS A 33 4.88 -9.97 3.03
CA LYS A 33 4.90 -8.99 4.12
C LYS A 33 3.95 -7.83 3.81
N TRP A 34 3.43 -7.18 4.84
CA TRP A 34 2.58 -6.00 4.68
C TRP A 34 3.27 -4.85 3.91
N THR A 35 4.61 -4.76 4.00
CA THR A 35 5.40 -3.80 3.21
C THR A 35 5.43 -4.13 1.73
N ASP A 36 5.35 -5.41 1.35
CA ASP A 36 5.32 -5.81 -0.06
C ASP A 36 4.00 -5.36 -0.69
N VAL A 37 2.89 -5.52 0.04
CA VAL A 37 1.57 -5.00 -0.35
C VAL A 37 1.60 -3.47 -0.47
N ALA A 38 2.18 -2.78 0.51
CA ALA A 38 2.29 -1.32 0.48
C ALA A 38 3.10 -0.82 -0.73
N ASN A 39 4.25 -1.43 -1.01
CA ASN A 39 5.07 -1.05 -2.15
C ASN A 39 4.40 -1.39 -3.49
N HIS A 40 3.69 -2.52 -3.57
CA HIS A 40 2.89 -2.84 -4.76
C HIS A 40 1.80 -1.80 -5.02
N LEU A 41 1.14 -1.30 -3.96
CA LEU A 41 0.20 -0.18 -4.07
C LEU A 41 0.89 1.09 -4.61
N PHE A 42 2.08 1.44 -4.09
CA PHE A 42 2.82 2.60 -4.59
C PHE A 42 3.21 2.46 -6.06
N ASP A 43 3.64 1.28 -6.48
CA ASP A 43 4.13 1.08 -7.84
C ASP A 43 2.99 1.00 -8.87
N GLN A 44 1.89 0.31 -8.52
CA GLN A 44 0.80 0.04 -9.48
C GLN A 44 -0.31 1.10 -9.45
N TYR A 45 -0.57 1.71 -8.28
CA TYR A 45 -1.77 2.54 -8.09
C TYR A 45 -1.47 4.04 -7.87
N LEU A 46 -0.21 4.49 -8.02
CA LEU A 46 0.14 5.91 -7.85
C LEU A 46 -0.57 6.84 -8.83
N SER A 47 -0.76 6.43 -10.08
CA SER A 47 -1.42 7.28 -11.09
C SER A 47 -2.88 7.55 -10.75
N GLU A 48 -3.58 6.50 -10.32
CA GLU A 48 -4.99 6.57 -9.90
C GLU A 48 -5.12 7.38 -8.62
N ALA A 49 -4.30 7.08 -7.61
CA ALA A 49 -4.27 7.86 -6.37
C ALA A 49 -4.02 9.35 -6.64
N LYS A 50 -3.10 9.69 -7.56
CA LYS A 50 -2.85 11.07 -7.97
C LYS A 50 -4.07 11.72 -8.61
N LYS A 51 -4.79 11.00 -9.48
CA LYS A 51 -6.00 11.50 -10.13
C LYS A 51 -7.09 11.76 -9.09
N ASP A 52 -7.39 10.78 -8.25
CA ASP A 52 -8.42 10.85 -7.21
C ASP A 52 -8.12 11.95 -6.19
N MET A 53 -6.84 12.11 -5.81
CA MET A 53 -6.41 13.20 -4.93
C MET A 53 -6.60 14.57 -5.57
N LYS A 54 -6.35 14.72 -6.88
CA LYS A 54 -6.62 15.98 -7.55
C LYS A 54 -8.12 16.28 -7.50
N GLU A 55 -8.95 15.34 -7.93
CA GLU A 55 -10.40 15.53 -7.98
C GLU A 55 -11.00 15.84 -6.60
N SER A 56 -10.62 15.08 -5.58
CA SER A 56 -11.10 15.29 -4.19
C SER A 56 -10.65 16.61 -3.57
N LEU A 57 -9.48 17.12 -3.95
CA LEU A 57 -8.94 18.38 -3.42
C LEU A 57 -9.32 19.61 -4.26
N THR A 58 -9.64 19.43 -5.54
CA THR A 58 -10.12 20.50 -6.43
C THR A 58 -11.63 20.67 -6.42
N GLY A 59 -12.37 19.78 -5.75
CA GLY A 59 -13.81 19.89 -5.53
C GLY A 59 -14.18 21.04 -4.58
N LYS A 60 -14.10 22.26 -5.10
CA LYS A 60 -15.13 23.30 -4.91
C LYS A 60 -16.07 23.24 -6.11
#